data_AF-A0A8B8N638-F1
#
_entry.id   AF-A0A8B8N638-F1
#
_cell.length_a   1.000
_cell.length_b   1.000
_cell.length_c   1.000
_cell.angle_alpha   90.00
_cell.angle_beta   90.00
_cell.angle_gamma   90.00
#
_symmetry.space_group_name_H-M   'P 1'
#
loop_
_entity.id
_entity.type
_entity.pdbx_description
1 polymer ?
#
loop_
_entity_poly.entity_id
_entity_poly.type
_entity_poly.pdbx_seq_one_letter_code
_entity_poly.pdbx_strand_id
1 'polypeptide(L)'
;TELEAAKSEIQKWHSSFQNESFIPFGTSPEPKVIINYLQTLRSSEEALREQVEKAKKKEAAFIVTFAKREQEIAELKSAVRDLKAQLKPPSMQARRLLLDPAIHEEFTRLKNLVEEKDKRVKELQDNIAAVSFTPQSKMGKMLMAKCRTLQEENEEIGNQAAEGKMHELAMKLALQKSQNAELRSQFEGLYKHMEGLTNDVEKSNEMVLILQEKLEEKDQELRRLKNERRQKKMPQVMNDKAPVKEENQECVGD
;
A
#
# COMPACT_ATOMS: atom_id res chain seq x y z
N THR A 1 33.93 -118.84 -3.61
CA THR A 1 33.83 -118.56 -5.06
C THR A 1 32.44 -118.06 -5.35
N GLU A 2 32.26 -117.17 -6.34
CA GLU A 2 30.92 -116.73 -6.78
C GLU A 2 29.99 -117.92 -7.09
N LEU A 3 30.58 -119.05 -7.51
CA LEU A 3 29.89 -120.32 -7.71
C LEU A 3 29.20 -120.88 -6.44
N GLU A 4 29.80 -120.73 -5.25
CA GLU A 4 29.21 -121.19 -3.97
C GLU A 4 28.08 -120.26 -3.52
N ALA A 5 28.27 -118.95 -3.69
CA ALA A 5 27.22 -117.96 -3.43
C ALA A 5 26.02 -118.18 -4.36
N ALA A 6 26.27 -118.38 -5.66
CA ALA A 6 25.23 -118.70 -6.63
C ALA A 6 24.55 -120.05 -6.33
N LYS A 7 25.28 -121.08 -5.88
CA LYS A 7 24.69 -122.36 -5.46
C LYS A 7 23.79 -122.20 -4.23
N SER A 8 24.25 -121.47 -3.22
CA SER A 8 23.46 -121.16 -2.02
C SER A 8 22.22 -120.34 -2.36
N GLU A 9 22.34 -119.40 -3.30
CA GLU A 9 21.21 -118.60 -3.77
C GLU A 9 20.22 -119.47 -4.54
N ILE A 10 20.67 -120.29 -5.50
CA ILE A 10 19.84 -121.27 -6.20
C ILE A 10 19.14 -122.20 -5.21
N GLN A 11 19.83 -122.68 -4.17
CA GLN A 11 19.27 -123.55 -3.15
C GLN A 11 18.22 -122.83 -2.28
N LYS A 12 18.41 -121.53 -2.02
CA LYS A 12 17.44 -120.68 -1.33
C LYS A 12 16.20 -120.43 -2.18
N TRP A 13 16.37 -120.19 -3.48
CA TRP A 13 15.27 -120.12 -4.45
C TRP A 13 14.51 -121.46 -4.51
N HIS A 14 15.25 -122.57 -4.60
CA HIS A 14 14.68 -123.92 -4.60
C HIS A 14 13.85 -124.21 -3.35
N SER A 15 14.36 -123.82 -2.18
CA SER A 15 13.69 -124.00 -0.88
C SER A 15 12.45 -123.12 -0.77
N SER A 16 12.47 -121.91 -1.35
CA SER A 16 11.32 -121.00 -1.33
C SER A 16 10.19 -121.51 -2.23
N PHE A 17 10.53 -122.02 -3.44
CA PHE A 17 9.55 -122.64 -4.33
C PHE A 17 9.00 -123.99 -3.84
N GLN A 18 9.75 -124.72 -3.01
CA GLN A 18 9.24 -125.96 -2.38
C GLN A 18 8.33 -125.69 -1.17
N ASN A 19 8.57 -124.61 -0.41
CA ASN A 19 7.85 -124.35 0.84
C ASN A 19 6.63 -123.43 0.66
N GLU A 20 6.55 -122.65 -0.42
CA GLU A 20 5.33 -121.94 -0.79
C GLU A 20 4.55 -122.74 -1.84
N SER A 21 3.39 -123.28 -1.46
CA SER A 21 2.53 -124.02 -2.39
C SER A 21 1.84 -123.04 -3.34
N PHE A 22 2.45 -122.78 -4.49
CA PHE A 22 1.87 -121.89 -5.50
C PHE A 22 0.83 -122.56 -6.42
N ILE A 23 0.52 -123.84 -6.21
CA ILE A 23 -0.58 -124.57 -6.85
C ILE A 23 -1.22 -125.52 -5.82
N PRO A 24 -2.57 -125.66 -5.76
CA PRO A 24 -3.22 -126.65 -4.92
C PRO A 24 -2.70 -128.08 -5.20
N PHE A 25 -2.46 -128.85 -4.14
CA PHE A 25 -1.89 -130.19 -4.24
C PHE A 25 -2.82 -131.13 -5.02
N GLY A 26 -2.36 -131.69 -6.15
CA GLY A 26 -3.03 -132.79 -6.85
C GLY A 26 -3.36 -132.63 -8.34
N THR A 27 -3.01 -131.54 -9.00
CA THR A 27 -3.21 -131.38 -10.47
C THR A 27 -1.92 -130.99 -11.18
N SER A 28 -1.65 -131.64 -12.32
CA SER A 28 -0.59 -131.24 -13.27
C SER A 28 -0.71 -129.73 -13.54
N PRO A 29 0.38 -128.96 -13.51
CA PRO A 29 0.31 -127.52 -13.70
C PRO A 29 -0.14 -127.23 -15.12
N GLU A 30 -1.44 -126.96 -15.31
CA GLU A 30 -1.91 -126.43 -16.57
C GLU A 30 -1.27 -125.05 -16.76
N PRO A 31 -0.59 -124.79 -17.89
CA PRO A 31 0.13 -123.54 -18.14
C PRO A 31 -0.69 -122.26 -17.83
N LYS A 32 -2.01 -122.33 -17.99
CA LYS A 32 -2.95 -121.23 -17.72
C LYS A 32 -2.96 -120.76 -16.26
N VAL A 33 -2.84 -121.66 -15.28
CA VAL A 33 -2.89 -121.31 -13.85
C VAL A 33 -1.63 -120.54 -13.44
N ILE A 34 -0.46 -121.00 -13.93
CA ILE A 34 0.82 -120.31 -13.71
C ILE A 34 0.83 -118.95 -14.40
N ILE A 35 0.32 -118.86 -15.64
CA ILE A 35 0.20 -117.59 -16.36
C ILE A 35 -0.68 -116.59 -15.60
N ASN A 36 -1.83 -117.02 -15.08
CA ASN A 36 -2.72 -116.15 -14.29
C ASN A 36 -2.06 -115.67 -12.98
N TYR A 37 -1.30 -116.54 -12.31
CA TYR A 37 -0.56 -116.15 -11.10
C TYR A 37 0.56 -115.15 -11.41
N LEU A 38 1.34 -115.38 -12.47
CA LEU A 38 2.35 -114.42 -12.93
C LEU A 38 1.74 -113.08 -13.34
N GLN A 39 0.56 -113.11 -13.95
CA GLN A 39 -0.14 -111.90 -14.36
C GLN A 39 -0.68 -111.11 -13.15
N THR A 40 -1.24 -111.78 -12.14
CA THR A 40 -1.65 -111.14 -10.88
C THR A 40 -0.45 -110.63 -10.08
N LEU A 41 0.65 -111.37 -10.03
CA LEU A 41 1.88 -110.93 -9.40
C LEU A 41 2.45 -109.69 -10.09
N ARG A 42 2.51 -109.68 -11.43
CA ARG A 42 2.92 -108.50 -12.22
C ARG A 42 2.02 -107.30 -11.93
N SER A 43 0.69 -107.47 -11.89
CA SER A 43 -0.22 -106.38 -11.54
C SER A 43 0.00 -105.86 -10.11
N SER A 44 0.31 -106.75 -9.15
CA SER A 44 0.63 -106.36 -7.78
C SER A 44 1.96 -105.60 -7.66
N GLU A 45 2.97 -106.02 -8.44
CA GLU A 45 4.27 -105.35 -8.55
C GLU A 45 4.10 -103.94 -9.14
N GLU A 46 3.32 -103.81 -10.23
CA GLU A 46 3.01 -102.53 -10.84
C GLU A 46 2.26 -101.60 -9.88
N ALA A 47 1.29 -102.12 -9.11
CA ALA A 47 0.55 -101.35 -8.11
C ALA A 47 1.44 -100.85 -6.96
N LEU A 48 2.33 -101.70 -6.43
CA LEU A 48 3.30 -101.31 -5.40
C LEU A 48 4.28 -100.27 -5.94
N ARG A 49 4.75 -100.43 -7.18
CA ARG A 49 5.64 -99.47 -7.84
C ARG A 49 4.96 -98.11 -7.99
N GLU A 50 3.68 -98.07 -8.36
CA GLU A 50 2.91 -96.82 -8.42
C GLU A 50 2.74 -96.18 -7.04
N GLN A 51 2.51 -96.98 -5.99
CA GLN A 51 2.40 -96.47 -4.61
C GLN A 51 3.73 -95.87 -4.13
N VAL A 52 4.87 -96.51 -4.44
CA VAL A 52 6.21 -95.99 -4.14
C VAL A 52 6.47 -94.68 -4.86
N GLU A 53 6.13 -94.58 -6.15
CA GLU A 53 6.29 -93.32 -6.89
C GLU A 53 5.37 -92.20 -6.36
N LYS A 54 4.14 -92.53 -5.94
CA LYS A 54 3.26 -91.58 -5.24
C LYS A 54 3.85 -91.13 -3.90
N ALA A 55 4.44 -92.05 -3.12
CA ALA A 55 5.07 -91.73 -1.85
C ALA A 55 6.29 -90.82 -2.04
N LYS A 56 7.18 -91.13 -3.00
CA LYS A 56 8.34 -90.29 -3.34
C LYS A 56 7.94 -88.88 -3.78
N LYS A 57 6.89 -88.75 -4.61
CA LYS A 57 6.37 -87.44 -5.02
C LYS A 57 5.83 -86.63 -3.84
N LYS A 58 5.13 -87.30 -2.89
CA LYS A 58 4.66 -86.65 -1.66
C LYS A 58 5.81 -86.21 -0.75
N GLU A 59 6.81 -87.07 -0.59
CA GLU A 59 8.02 -86.76 0.20
C GLU A 59 8.75 -85.54 -0.39
N ALA A 60 8.99 -85.53 -1.70
CA ALA A 60 9.61 -84.39 -2.37
C ALA A 60 8.80 -83.08 -2.19
N ALA A 61 7.47 -83.15 -2.26
CA ALA A 61 6.62 -82.00 -1.98
C ALA A 61 6.77 -81.52 -0.52
N PHE A 62 6.84 -82.44 0.44
CA PHE A 62 7.04 -82.08 1.85
C PHE A 62 8.40 -81.41 2.09
N ILE A 63 9.48 -81.92 1.50
CA ILE A 63 10.82 -81.31 1.62
C ILE A 63 10.80 -79.86 1.16
N VAL A 64 10.18 -79.56 0.00
CA VAL A 64 10.06 -78.18 -0.52
C VAL A 64 9.24 -77.30 0.42
N THR A 65 8.09 -77.80 0.91
CA THR A 65 7.26 -77.01 1.83
C THR A 65 7.95 -76.74 3.17
N PHE A 66 8.73 -77.71 3.67
CA PHE A 66 9.46 -77.57 4.92
C PHE A 66 10.58 -76.54 4.78
N ALA A 67 11.38 -76.63 3.71
CA ALA A 67 12.42 -75.65 3.41
C ALA A 67 11.85 -74.23 3.28
N LYS A 68 10.68 -74.07 2.63
CA LYS A 68 10.02 -72.76 2.52
C LYS A 68 9.56 -72.22 3.88
N ARG A 69 9.03 -73.08 4.76
CA ARG A 69 8.65 -72.71 6.13
C ARG A 69 9.86 -72.34 6.99
N GLU A 70 10.97 -73.06 6.87
CA GLU A 70 12.20 -72.74 7.59
C GLU A 70 12.77 -71.38 7.16
N GLN A 71 12.75 -71.09 5.85
CA GLN A 71 13.13 -69.79 5.31
C GLN A 71 12.25 -68.66 5.86
N GLU A 72 10.93 -68.84 5.85
CA GLU A 72 9.98 -67.87 6.40
C GLU A 72 10.23 -67.62 7.91
N ILE A 73 10.50 -68.67 8.68
CA ILE A 73 10.87 -68.54 10.10
C ILE A 73 12.17 -67.74 10.27
N ALA A 74 13.17 -67.96 9.41
CA ALA A 74 14.43 -67.23 9.47
C ALA A 74 14.24 -65.73 9.14
N GLU A 75 13.44 -65.42 8.14
CA GLU A 75 13.08 -64.05 7.76
C GLU A 75 12.33 -63.33 8.89
N LEU A 76 11.30 -63.96 9.46
CA LEU A 76 10.55 -63.43 10.60
C LEU A 76 11.45 -63.19 11.82
N LYS A 77 12.36 -64.12 12.12
CA LYS A 77 13.35 -63.94 13.20
C LYS A 77 14.27 -62.74 12.94
N SER A 78 14.63 -62.47 11.68
CA SER A 78 15.43 -61.30 11.33
C SER A 78 14.64 -60.00 11.52
N ALA A 79 13.42 -59.93 10.99
CA ALA A 79 12.56 -58.77 11.13
C ALA A 79 12.33 -58.41 12.61
N VAL A 80 12.14 -59.41 13.48
CA VAL A 80 12.00 -59.20 14.93
C VAL A 80 13.28 -58.61 15.55
N ARG A 81 14.46 -59.06 15.14
CA ARG A 81 15.74 -58.49 15.62
C ARG A 81 15.89 -57.03 15.19
N ASP A 82 15.55 -56.73 13.94
CA ASP A 82 15.67 -55.38 13.38
C ASP A 82 14.69 -54.41 14.04
N LEU A 83 13.42 -54.80 14.19
CA LEU A 83 12.42 -54.02 14.93
C LEU A 83 12.83 -53.80 16.39
N LYS A 84 13.40 -54.81 17.05
CA LYS A 84 13.91 -54.68 18.41
C LYS A 84 15.13 -53.74 18.50
N ALA A 85 15.93 -53.65 17.44
CA ALA A 85 17.03 -52.68 17.37
C ALA A 85 16.50 -51.25 17.16
N GLN A 86 15.49 -51.06 16.31
CA GLN A 86 14.84 -49.76 16.08
C GLN A 86 14.09 -49.26 17.32
N LEU A 87 13.47 -50.16 18.10
CA LEU A 87 12.72 -49.81 19.30
C LEU A 87 13.60 -49.53 20.53
N LYS A 88 14.93 -49.61 20.43
CA LYS A 88 15.81 -49.19 21.52
C LYS A 88 16.13 -47.70 21.36
N PRO A 89 15.60 -46.80 22.23
CA PRO A 89 16.17 -45.46 22.33
C PRO A 89 17.65 -45.57 22.74
N PRO A 90 18.55 -44.70 22.24
CA PRO A 90 20.00 -44.79 22.51
C PRO A 90 20.39 -44.74 23.99
N SER A 91 19.52 -44.23 24.89
CA SER A 91 19.80 -44.16 26.33
C SER A 91 18.59 -44.51 27.20
N MET A 92 18.85 -45.15 28.36
CA MET A 92 17.82 -45.43 29.38
C MET A 92 17.18 -44.16 29.96
N GLN A 93 17.90 -43.04 29.95
CA GLN A 93 17.39 -41.73 30.37
C GLN A 93 16.30 -41.20 29.42
N ALA A 94 16.49 -41.30 28.10
CA ALA A 94 15.45 -40.93 27.13
C ALA A 94 14.18 -41.78 27.31
N ARG A 95 14.34 -43.07 27.65
CA ARG A 95 13.21 -43.95 27.98
C ARG A 95 12.47 -43.49 29.24
N ARG A 96 13.20 -43.08 30.29
CA ARG A 96 12.59 -42.55 31.53
C ARG A 96 11.87 -41.23 31.29
N LEU A 97 12.47 -40.32 30.52
CA LEU A 97 11.90 -39.00 30.22
C LEU A 97 10.65 -39.09 29.34
N LEU A 98 10.64 -39.98 28.34
CA LEU A 98 9.47 -40.19 27.46
C LEU A 98 8.33 -40.98 28.10
N LEU A 99 8.62 -41.72 29.17
CA LEU A 99 7.62 -42.44 29.98
C LEU A 99 7.18 -41.65 31.21
N ASP A 100 7.73 -40.45 31.43
CA ASP A 100 7.36 -39.59 32.55
C ASP A 100 6.10 -38.78 32.20
N PRO A 101 4.97 -38.99 32.91
CA PRO A 101 3.74 -38.25 32.65
C PRO A 101 3.90 -36.72 32.82
N ALA A 102 4.74 -36.25 33.74
CA ALA A 102 4.96 -34.83 33.96
C ALA A 102 5.67 -34.18 32.77
N ILE A 103 6.59 -34.90 32.14
CA ILE A 103 7.29 -34.42 30.94
C ILE A 103 6.37 -34.39 29.73
N HIS A 104 5.49 -35.39 29.59
CA HIS A 104 4.46 -35.39 28.56
C HIS A 104 3.52 -34.19 28.69
N GLU A 105 3.13 -33.84 29.93
CA GLU A 105 2.28 -32.69 30.22
C GLU A 105 2.98 -31.37 29.88
N GLU A 106 4.25 -31.19 30.26
CA GLU A 106 5.03 -30.00 29.89
C GLU A 106 5.25 -29.90 28.37
N PHE A 107 5.50 -31.01 27.68
CA PHE A 107 5.60 -31.02 26.21
C PHE A 107 4.28 -30.61 25.54
N THR A 108 3.17 -31.14 26.05
CA THR A 108 1.82 -30.80 25.56
C THR A 108 1.52 -29.33 25.80
N ARG A 109 1.84 -28.82 26.99
CA ARG A 109 1.69 -27.40 27.34
C ARG A 109 2.54 -26.51 26.44
N LEU A 110 3.82 -26.84 26.23
CA LEU A 110 4.71 -26.10 25.35
C LEU A 110 4.21 -26.10 23.91
N LYS A 111 3.76 -27.25 23.42
CA LYS A 111 3.16 -27.37 22.08
C LYS A 111 1.94 -26.46 21.93
N ASN A 112 1.02 -26.50 22.89
CA ASN A 112 -0.17 -25.64 22.88
C ASN A 112 0.21 -24.15 22.94
N LEU A 113 1.20 -23.79 23.75
CA LEU A 113 1.68 -22.42 23.85
C LEU A 113 2.30 -21.93 22.54
N VAL A 114 3.06 -22.79 21.85
CA VAL A 114 3.61 -22.49 20.51
C VAL A 114 2.48 -22.30 19.50
N GLU A 115 1.52 -23.21 19.44
CA GLU A 115 0.35 -23.10 18.55
C GLU A 115 -0.47 -21.82 18.81
N GLU A 116 -0.67 -21.45 20.08
CA GLU A 116 -1.35 -20.22 20.47
C GLU A 116 -0.58 -18.97 20.02
N LYS A 117 0.75 -18.96 20.23
CA LYS A 117 1.61 -17.83 19.82
C LYS A 117 1.68 -17.69 18.31
N ASP A 118 1.77 -18.79 17.57
CA ASP A 118 1.76 -18.78 16.10
C ASP A 118 0.44 -18.22 15.57
N LYS A 119 -0.69 -18.62 16.17
CA LYS A 119 -1.99 -18.03 15.85
C LYS A 119 -2.01 -16.52 16.12
N ARG A 120 -1.47 -16.09 17.26
CA ARG A 120 -1.40 -14.67 17.63
C ARG A 120 -0.51 -13.86 16.68
N VAL A 121 0.62 -14.42 16.26
CA VAL A 121 1.50 -13.80 15.26
C VAL A 121 0.77 -13.63 13.95
N LYS A 122 0.04 -14.65 13.49
CA LYS A 122 -0.73 -14.58 12.25
C LYS A 122 -1.84 -13.51 12.34
N GLU A 123 -2.60 -13.47 13.45
CA GLU A 123 -3.60 -12.44 13.69
C GLU A 123 -2.99 -11.02 13.68
N LEU A 124 -1.83 -10.83 14.31
CA LEU A 124 -1.15 -9.53 14.33
C LEU A 124 -0.61 -9.15 12.94
N GLN A 125 -0.09 -10.10 12.17
CA GLN A 125 0.33 -9.89 10.78
C GLN A 125 -0.87 -9.53 9.89
N ASP A 126 -2.00 -10.21 10.04
CA ASP A 126 -3.23 -9.90 9.30
C ASP A 126 -3.78 -8.52 9.68
N ASN A 127 -3.74 -8.15 10.97
CA ASN A 127 -4.12 -6.82 11.44
C ASN A 127 -3.17 -5.74 10.90
N ILE A 128 -1.86 -5.98 10.89
CA ILE A 128 -0.89 -5.07 10.26
C ILE A 128 -1.18 -4.95 8.77
N ALA A 129 -1.46 -6.06 8.07
CA ALA A 129 -1.83 -6.03 6.66
C ALA A 129 -3.15 -5.28 6.40
N ALA A 130 -4.13 -5.39 7.30
CA ALA A 130 -5.40 -4.69 7.21
C ALA A 130 -5.29 -3.19 7.51
N VAL A 131 -4.43 -2.80 8.46
CA VAL A 131 -4.22 -1.41 8.88
C VAL A 131 -3.16 -0.71 8.02
N SER A 132 -2.25 -1.45 7.41
CA SER A 132 -1.25 -0.90 6.50
C SER A 132 -1.92 -0.43 5.21
N PHE A 133 -1.92 0.88 5.03
CA PHE A 133 -2.30 1.47 3.77
C PHE A 133 -1.35 0.99 2.67
N THR A 134 -1.90 0.28 1.68
CA THR A 134 -1.18 -0.15 0.48
C THR A 134 -1.62 0.73 -0.69
N PRO A 135 -0.78 1.65 -1.19
CA PRO A 135 -1.14 2.57 -2.27
C PRO A 135 -1.63 1.87 -3.55
N GLN A 136 -1.20 0.62 -3.76
CA GLN A 136 -1.51 -0.21 -4.92
C GLN A 136 -2.81 -1.01 -4.79
N SER A 137 -3.35 -1.18 -3.58
CA SER A 137 -4.64 -1.86 -3.40
C SER A 137 -5.79 -1.05 -4.01
N LYS A 138 -6.90 -1.71 -4.33
CA LYS A 138 -8.09 -1.02 -4.88
C LYS A 138 -8.59 0.09 -3.96
N MET A 139 -8.62 -0.17 -2.65
CA MET A 139 -8.98 0.83 -1.63
C MET A 139 -7.93 1.94 -1.54
N GLY A 140 -6.64 1.58 -1.53
CA GLY A 140 -5.55 2.56 -1.46
C GLY A 140 -5.52 3.52 -2.65
N LYS A 141 -5.69 3.01 -3.87
CA LYS A 141 -5.80 3.80 -5.09
C LYS A 141 -6.99 4.77 -5.05
N MET A 142 -8.14 4.30 -4.57
CA MET A 142 -9.34 5.14 -4.43
C MET A 142 -9.11 6.26 -3.40
N LEU A 143 -8.47 5.95 -2.27
CA LEU A 143 -8.13 6.97 -1.26
C LEU A 143 -7.14 8.00 -1.80
N MET A 144 -6.07 7.57 -2.49
CA MET A 144 -5.12 8.51 -3.13
C MET A 144 -5.79 9.37 -4.20
N ALA A 145 -6.70 8.80 -4.99
CA ALA A 145 -7.48 9.57 -5.96
C ALA A 145 -8.32 10.64 -5.26
N LYS A 146 -9.03 10.27 -4.19
CA LYS A 146 -9.81 11.22 -3.39
C LYS A 146 -8.93 12.31 -2.76
N CYS A 147 -7.76 11.95 -2.22
CA CYS A 147 -6.82 12.93 -1.68
C CYS A 147 -6.33 13.90 -2.76
N ARG A 148 -6.02 13.42 -3.97
CA ARG A 148 -5.64 14.27 -5.10
C ARG A 148 -6.76 15.23 -5.48
N THR A 149 -7.99 14.73 -5.64
CA THR A 149 -9.13 15.58 -5.97
C THR A 149 -9.40 16.64 -4.90
N LEU A 150 -9.37 16.27 -3.61
CA LEU A 150 -9.53 17.25 -2.52
C LEU A 150 -8.39 18.29 -2.50
N GLN A 151 -7.19 17.90 -2.91
CA GLN A 151 -6.06 18.81 -2.98
C GLN A 151 -6.19 19.79 -4.15
N GLU A 152 -6.62 19.30 -5.31
CA GLU A 152 -6.96 20.12 -6.49
C GLU A 152 -8.09 21.11 -6.17
N GLU A 153 -9.17 20.66 -5.50
CA GLU A 153 -10.28 21.52 -5.06
C GLU A 153 -9.79 22.61 -4.09
N ASN A 154 -8.93 22.28 -3.13
CA ASN A 154 -8.37 23.26 -2.19
C ASN A 154 -7.47 24.28 -2.88
N GLU A 155 -6.65 23.86 -3.84
CA GLU A 155 -5.83 24.76 -4.66
C GLU A 155 -6.71 25.69 -5.49
N GLU A 156 -7.79 25.18 -6.10
CA GLU A 156 -8.74 25.99 -6.85
C GLU A 156 -9.46 27.03 -5.96
N ILE A 157 -9.93 26.62 -4.77
CA ILE A 157 -10.52 27.56 -3.79
C ILE A 157 -9.51 28.64 -3.39
N GLY A 158 -8.25 28.26 -3.16
CA GLY A 158 -7.17 29.20 -2.86
C GLY A 158 -6.92 30.19 -3.99
N ASN A 159 -6.90 29.70 -5.23
CA ASN A 159 -6.73 30.53 -6.43
C ASN A 159 -7.91 31.49 -6.62
N GLN A 160 -9.15 31.01 -6.52
CA GLN A 160 -10.34 31.86 -6.63
C GLN A 160 -10.37 32.95 -5.54
N ALA A 161 -9.96 32.63 -4.32
CA ALA A 161 -9.88 33.62 -3.24
C ALA A 161 -8.79 34.68 -3.51
N ALA A 162 -7.64 34.28 -4.06
CA ALA A 162 -6.56 35.18 -4.42
C ALA A 162 -6.94 36.08 -5.61
N GLU A 163 -7.50 35.50 -6.67
CA GLU A 163 -7.99 36.20 -7.85
C GLU A 163 -9.13 37.17 -7.50
N GLY A 164 -10.08 36.75 -6.65
CA GLY A 164 -11.18 37.59 -6.19
C GLY A 164 -10.69 38.84 -5.46
N LYS A 165 -9.76 38.69 -4.51
CA LYS A 165 -9.14 39.84 -3.83
C LYS A 165 -8.37 40.74 -4.79
N MET A 166 -7.65 40.15 -5.75
CA MET A 166 -6.90 40.91 -6.75
C MET A 166 -7.83 41.74 -7.63
N HIS A 167 -8.94 41.15 -8.10
CA HIS A 167 -9.94 41.83 -8.91
C HIS A 167 -10.62 42.97 -8.14
N GLU A 168 -11.00 42.76 -6.88
CA GLU A 168 -11.58 43.79 -6.01
C GLU A 168 -10.62 44.98 -5.84
N LEU A 169 -9.34 44.71 -5.54
CA LEU A 169 -8.32 45.73 -5.40
C LEU A 169 -8.08 46.49 -6.71
N ALA A 170 -8.09 45.79 -7.85
CA ALA A 170 -7.96 46.42 -9.17
C ALA A 170 -9.13 47.37 -9.46
N MET A 171 -10.36 46.98 -9.10
CA MET A 171 -11.55 47.83 -9.26
C MET A 171 -11.48 49.07 -8.37
N LYS A 172 -11.10 48.91 -7.09
CA LYS A 172 -10.87 50.03 -6.17
C LYS A 172 -9.79 50.99 -6.69
N LEU A 173 -8.70 50.45 -7.23
CA LEU A 173 -7.62 51.25 -7.83
C LEU A 173 -8.11 52.04 -9.05
N ALA A 174 -8.91 51.44 -9.93
CA ALA A 174 -9.47 52.11 -11.10
C ALA A 174 -10.40 53.26 -10.69
N LEU A 175 -11.27 53.04 -9.70
CA LEU A 175 -12.15 54.06 -9.14
C LEU A 175 -11.34 55.24 -8.56
N GLN A 176 -10.31 54.96 -7.77
CA GLN A 176 -9.44 55.98 -7.20
C GLN A 176 -8.69 56.78 -8.27
N LYS A 177 -8.26 56.14 -9.37
CA LYS A 177 -7.66 56.84 -10.52
C LYS A 177 -8.66 57.80 -11.17
N SER A 178 -9.92 57.37 -11.34
CA SER A 178 -10.98 58.22 -11.89
C SER A 178 -11.26 59.44 -11.01
N GLN A 179 -11.39 59.23 -9.70
CA GLN A 179 -11.63 60.31 -8.73
C GLN A 179 -10.47 61.31 -8.71
N ASN A 180 -9.23 60.83 -8.77
CA ASN A 180 -8.06 61.71 -8.86
C ASN A 180 -8.02 62.51 -10.18
N ALA A 181 -8.42 61.90 -11.29
CA ALA A 181 -8.50 62.60 -12.58
C ALA A 181 -9.57 63.71 -12.54
N GLU A 182 -10.73 63.44 -11.92
CA GLU A 182 -11.80 64.42 -11.74
C GLU A 182 -11.35 65.58 -10.84
N LEU A 183 -10.73 65.30 -9.69
CA LEU A 183 -10.19 66.33 -8.82
C LEU A 183 -9.17 67.22 -9.53
N ARG A 184 -8.27 66.63 -10.33
CA ARG A 184 -7.31 67.40 -11.14
C ARG A 184 -8.02 68.31 -12.14
N SER A 185 -9.06 67.81 -12.81
CA SER A 185 -9.85 68.60 -13.75
C SER A 185 -10.59 69.75 -13.05
N GLN A 186 -11.17 69.50 -11.88
CA GLN A 186 -11.82 70.53 -11.07
C GLN A 186 -10.84 71.62 -10.63
N PHE A 187 -9.65 71.25 -10.15
CA PHE A 187 -8.61 72.22 -9.80
C PHE A 187 -8.18 73.04 -11.01
N GLU A 188 -7.97 72.41 -12.17
CA GLU A 188 -7.62 73.13 -13.39
C GLU A 188 -8.72 74.13 -13.80
N GLY A 189 -9.99 73.75 -13.67
CA GLY A 189 -11.12 74.66 -13.87
C GLY A 189 -11.11 75.84 -12.90
N LEU A 190 -10.83 75.60 -11.62
CA LEU A 190 -10.72 76.66 -10.61
C LEU A 190 -9.55 77.60 -10.90
N TYR A 191 -8.39 77.08 -11.31
CA TYR A 191 -7.24 77.90 -11.70
C TYR A 191 -7.59 78.84 -12.86
N LYS A 192 -8.26 78.32 -13.90
CA LYS A 192 -8.73 79.15 -15.04
C LYS A 192 -9.71 80.23 -14.62
N HIS A 193 -10.63 79.91 -13.71
CA HIS A 193 -11.58 80.89 -13.18
C HIS A 193 -10.88 81.99 -12.37
N MET A 194 -9.92 81.60 -11.51
CA MET A 194 -9.12 82.54 -10.72
C MET A 194 -8.26 83.47 -11.59
N GLU A 195 -7.69 82.94 -12.67
CA GLU A 195 -6.96 83.73 -13.67
C GLU A 195 -7.89 84.75 -14.34
N GLY A 196 -9.09 84.33 -14.75
CA GLY A 196 -10.12 85.23 -15.29
C GLY A 196 -10.50 86.36 -14.31
N LEU A 197 -10.75 86.03 -13.05
CA LEU A 197 -11.04 87.02 -12.00
C LEU A 197 -9.87 87.98 -11.77
N THR A 198 -8.63 87.47 -11.79
CA THR A 198 -7.43 88.31 -11.68
C THR A 198 -7.37 89.32 -12.81
N ASN A 199 -7.58 88.88 -14.05
CA ASN A 199 -7.60 89.75 -15.23
C ASN A 199 -8.71 90.82 -15.15
N ASP A 200 -9.89 90.46 -14.66
CA ASP A 200 -11.01 91.41 -14.52
C ASP A 200 -10.73 92.44 -13.41
N VAL A 201 -10.08 92.04 -12.32
CA VAL A 201 -9.59 92.95 -11.28
C VAL A 201 -8.54 93.91 -11.84
N GLU A 202 -7.60 93.43 -12.64
CA GLU A 202 -6.58 94.28 -13.29
C GLU A 202 -7.23 95.34 -14.20
N LYS A 203 -8.18 94.94 -15.06
CA LYS A 203 -8.94 95.88 -15.92
C LYS A 203 -9.77 96.86 -15.12
N SER A 204 -10.42 96.39 -14.05
CA SER A 204 -11.21 97.27 -13.17
C SER A 204 -10.31 98.29 -12.48
N ASN A 205 -9.12 97.89 -12.02
CA ASN A 205 -8.14 98.78 -11.41
C ASN A 205 -7.63 99.82 -12.42
N GLU A 206 -7.34 99.42 -13.66
CA GLU A 206 -6.97 100.34 -14.75
C GLU A 206 -8.08 101.37 -15.03
N MET A 207 -9.33 100.93 -15.09
CA MET A 207 -10.48 101.82 -15.29
C MET A 207 -10.63 102.83 -14.14
N VAL A 208 -10.43 102.40 -12.90
CA VAL A 208 -10.48 103.28 -11.72
C VAL A 208 -9.39 104.36 -11.81
N LEU A 209 -8.17 104.01 -12.21
CA LEU A 209 -7.09 104.98 -12.41
C LEU A 209 -7.46 106.05 -13.45
N ILE A 210 -7.97 105.63 -14.61
CA ILE A 210 -8.43 106.56 -15.67
C ILE A 210 -9.55 107.49 -15.16
N LEU A 211 -10.49 106.95 -14.38
CA LEU A 211 -11.59 107.74 -13.81
C LEU A 211 -11.08 108.72 -12.75
N GLN A 212 -10.08 108.35 -11.95
CA GLN A 212 -9.43 109.25 -10.99
C GLN A 212 -8.72 110.41 -11.71
N GLU A 213 -7.95 110.13 -12.77
CA GLU A 213 -7.29 111.16 -13.58
C GLU A 213 -8.32 112.16 -14.16
N LYS A 214 -9.40 111.65 -14.77
CA LYS A 214 -10.48 112.50 -15.31
C LYS A 214 -11.17 113.32 -14.23
N LEU A 215 -11.35 112.76 -13.03
CA LEU A 215 -11.94 113.47 -11.91
C LEU A 215 -11.04 114.62 -11.45
N GLU A 216 -9.73 114.38 -11.35
CA GLU A 216 -8.75 115.41 -11.04
C GLU A 216 -8.71 116.53 -12.09
N GLU A 217 -8.74 116.18 -13.38
CA GLU A 217 -8.85 117.16 -14.48
C GLU A 217 -10.10 118.04 -14.32
N LYS A 218 -11.25 117.42 -14.05
CA LYS A 218 -12.51 118.15 -13.85
C LYS A 218 -12.49 119.00 -12.59
N ASP A 219 -11.87 118.53 -11.51
CA ASP A 219 -11.67 119.31 -10.29
C ASP A 219 -10.75 120.52 -10.53
N GLN A 220 -9.69 120.37 -11.32
CA GLN A 220 -8.83 121.48 -11.74
C GLN A 220 -9.62 122.50 -12.59
N GLU A 221 -10.42 122.03 -13.55
CA GLU A 221 -11.29 122.86 -14.38
C GLU A 221 -12.33 123.62 -13.54
N LEU A 222 -12.97 122.95 -12.58
CA LEU A 222 -13.88 123.56 -11.61
C LEU A 222 -13.18 124.62 -10.75
N ARG A 223 -11.95 124.37 -10.28
CA ARG A 223 -11.16 125.36 -9.54
C ARG A 223 -10.85 126.59 -10.40
N ARG A 224 -10.46 126.40 -11.68
CA ARG A 224 -10.21 127.50 -12.63
C ARG A 224 -11.48 128.35 -12.82
N LEU A 225 -12.61 127.74 -13.16
CA LEU A 225 -13.88 128.43 -13.35
C LEU A 225 -14.36 129.15 -12.07
N LYS A 226 -14.17 128.55 -10.88
CA LYS A 226 -14.47 129.20 -9.60
C LYS A 226 -13.61 130.45 -9.37
N ASN A 227 -12.32 130.39 -9.69
CA ASN A 227 -11.40 131.52 -9.57
C ASN A 227 -11.76 132.66 -10.55
N GLU A 228 -12.07 132.33 -11.81
CA GLU A 228 -12.56 133.31 -12.79
C GLU A 228 -13.87 133.97 -12.35
N ARG A 229 -14.81 133.20 -11.79
CA ARG A 229 -16.07 133.72 -11.25
C ARG A 229 -15.85 134.63 -10.03
N ARG A 230 -14.82 134.37 -9.21
CA ARG A 230 -14.40 135.25 -8.11
C ARG A 230 -13.77 136.55 -8.62
N GLN A 231 -12.91 136.49 -9.63
CA GLN A 231 -12.32 137.68 -10.25
C GLN A 231 -13.38 138.58 -10.91
N LYS A 232 -14.39 138.00 -11.57
CA LYS A 232 -15.54 138.75 -12.13
C LYS A 232 -16.49 139.35 -11.09
N LYS A 233 -16.36 138.99 -9.80
CA LYS A 233 -17.17 139.53 -8.69
C LYS A 233 -16.49 140.66 -7.90
N MET A 234 -15.29 141.10 -8.29
CA MET A 234 -14.65 142.30 -7.72
C MET A 234 -15.25 143.57 -8.33
N PRO A 235 -15.77 144.54 -7.55
CA PRO A 235 -16.23 145.82 -8.07
C PRO A 235 -15.04 146.73 -8.43
N GLN A 236 -15.12 147.40 -9.59
CA GLN A 236 -14.29 148.58 -9.89
C GLN A 236 -14.60 149.69 -8.88
N VAL A 237 -13.62 150.10 -8.08
CA VAL A 237 -13.64 151.37 -7.34
C VAL A 237 -12.28 152.06 -7.54
N MET A 238 -12.33 153.24 -8.15
CA MET A 238 -11.23 154.21 -8.30
C MET A 238 -10.79 154.79 -6.94
N ASN A 239 -9.54 155.29 -6.88
CA ASN A 239 -8.99 156.40 -6.06
C ASN A 239 -9.77 156.84 -4.80
N ASP A 240 -9.18 157.06 -3.62
CA ASP A 240 -7.99 157.87 -3.36
C ASP A 240 -7.56 157.75 -1.87
N LYS A 241 -6.25 157.90 -1.63
CA LYS A 241 -5.55 158.42 -0.43
C LYS A 241 -5.68 157.76 0.97
N ALA A 242 -4.51 157.26 1.37
CA ALA A 242 -3.93 157.08 2.73
C ALA A 242 -4.05 158.37 3.62
N PRO A 243 -3.77 158.37 4.95
CA PRO A 243 -2.68 157.62 5.64
C PRO A 243 -3.02 157.00 7.02
N VAL A 244 -2.40 155.86 7.37
CA VAL A 244 -1.33 155.64 8.40
C VAL A 244 -1.86 155.76 9.86
N LYS A 245 -1.70 154.78 10.77
CA LYS A 245 -0.44 154.40 11.47
C LYS A 245 -0.66 153.25 12.48
N GLU A 246 0.38 152.42 12.64
CA GLU A 246 0.88 151.72 13.87
C GLU A 246 -0.08 150.80 14.67
N GLU A 247 0.27 149.59 15.12
CA GLU A 247 1.54 149.11 15.71
C GLU A 247 1.57 147.56 15.79
N ASN A 248 2.76 146.99 15.51
CA ASN A 248 3.50 145.91 16.20
C ASN A 248 2.87 144.51 16.44
N GLN A 249 3.45 143.42 15.90
CA GLN A 249 4.63 142.65 16.40
C GLN A 249 4.13 141.53 17.34
N GLU A 250 4.52 140.25 17.34
CA GLU A 250 5.64 139.42 16.89
C GLU A 250 5.06 137.96 16.89
N CYS A 251 5.27 137.13 15.87
CA CYS A 251 6.36 136.16 15.69
C CYS A 251 6.30 134.86 16.52
N VAL A 252 6.78 133.81 15.83
CA VAL A 252 7.30 132.51 16.30
C VAL A 252 6.21 131.50 16.69
N GLY A 253 6.24 130.25 16.23
CA GLY A 253 7.23 129.50 15.46
C GLY A 253 7.08 128.02 15.81
N ASP A 254 7.50 127.20 14.84
CA ASP A 254 7.66 125.74 14.82
C ASP A 254 6.41 124.84 14.93
#